data_AF-A0A838VKQ8-F1
#
_entry.id   AF-A0A838VKQ8-F1
#
_cell.length_a   1.000
_cell.length_b   1.000
_cell.length_c   1.000
_cell.angle_alpha   90.00
_cell.angle_beta   90.00
_cell.angle_gamma   90.00
#
_symmetry.space_group_name_H-M   'P 1'
#
loop_
_entity.id
_entity.type
_entity.pdbx_description
1 polymer ?
#
loop_
_entity_poly.entity_id
_entity_poly.type
_entity_poly.pdbx_seq_one_letter_code
_entity_poly.pdbx_strand_id
1 'polypeptide(L)'
;MLNVSLDEETEKYLTDIIAQENTSSSELIKRLIQEHWEIIQPRKTILERLEEVGSYPGYLPNSPDNLSDRDVRRQYIAEYVQKRHERCYFG
;
A
#
# COMPACT_ATOMS: atom_id res chain seq x y z
N MET A 1 27.43 10.40 -5.96
CA MET A 1 27.66 8.95 -5.72
C MET A 1 27.52 8.72 -4.23
N LEU A 2 26.67 7.78 -3.83
CA LEU A 2 26.55 7.38 -2.44
C LEU A 2 27.64 6.32 -2.20
N ASN A 3 28.49 6.51 -1.20
CA ASN A 3 29.56 5.56 -0.87
C ASN A 3 29.14 4.77 0.36
N VAL A 4 29.18 3.45 0.29
CA VAL A 4 28.78 2.55 1.37
C VAL A 4 29.99 1.74 1.77
N SER A 5 30.38 1.84 3.04
CA SER A 5 31.40 0.98 3.63
C SER A 5 30.74 -0.29 4.13
N LEU A 6 31.19 -1.43 3.62
CA LEU A 6 30.79 -2.75 4.09
C LEU A 6 31.86 -3.28 5.04
N ASP A 7 31.45 -4.07 6.03
CA ASP A 7 32.38 -4.87 6.81
C ASP A 7 32.90 -6.07 5.99
N GLU A 8 34.01 -6.66 6.44
CA GLU A 8 34.69 -7.76 5.73
C GLU A 8 33.79 -8.98 5.50
N GLU A 9 32.88 -9.26 6.43
CA GLU A 9 31.97 -10.40 6.32
C GLU A 9 30.91 -10.14 5.24
N THR A 10 30.32 -8.94 5.24
CA THR A 10 29.35 -8.52 4.23
C THR A 10 29.98 -8.42 2.84
N GLU A 11 31.23 -7.97 2.72
CA GLU A 11 31.96 -7.95 1.45
C GLU A 11 32.15 -9.37 0.88
N LYS A 12 32.44 -10.34 1.75
CA LYS A 12 32.54 -11.74 1.35
C LYS A 12 31.20 -12.27 0.80
N TYR A 13 30.09 -11.98 1.47
CA TYR A 13 28.76 -12.37 0.96
C TYR A 13 28.47 -11.74 -0.40
N LEU A 14 28.82 -10.46 -0.58
CA LEU A 14 28.65 -9.78 -1.86
C LEU A 14 29.44 -10.49 -2.97
N THR A 15 30.69 -10.87 -2.71
CA THR A 15 31.53 -11.58 -3.69
C THR A 15 30.97 -12.96 -4.04
N ASP A 16 30.47 -13.70 -3.05
CA ASP A 16 29.91 -15.03 -3.26
C ASP A 16 28.62 -14.97 -4.11
N ILE A 17 27.73 -14.00 -3.83
CA ILE A 17 26.49 -13.81 -4.60
C ILE A 17 26.80 -13.40 -6.05
N ILE A 18 27.74 -12.48 -6.24
CA ILE A 18 28.18 -12.04 -7.57
C ILE A 18 28.72 -13.21 -8.38
N ALA A 19 29.55 -14.05 -7.77
CA ALA A 19 30.12 -15.23 -8.42
C ALA A 19 29.04 -16.27 -8.78
N GLN A 20 28.04 -16.44 -7.93
CA GLN A 20 26.95 -17.38 -8.16
C GLN A 20 25.97 -16.91 -9.25
N GLU A 21 25.57 -15.64 -9.22
CA GLU A 21 24.57 -15.08 -10.13
C GLU A 21 25.16 -14.56 -11.45
N ASN A 22 26.50 -14.49 -11.58
CA ASN A 22 27.21 -13.90 -12.72
C ASN A 22 26.70 -12.49 -13.07
N THR A 23 26.47 -11.66 -12.04
CA THR A 23 25.97 -10.28 -12.19
C THR A 23 26.99 -9.26 -11.69
N SER A 24 26.81 -7.97 -11.97
CA SER A 24 27.64 -6.93 -11.40
C SER A 24 27.18 -6.53 -10.00
N SER A 25 28.11 -6.06 -9.15
CA SER A 25 27.77 -5.49 -7.84
C SER A 25 26.74 -4.36 -7.95
N SER A 26 26.85 -3.54 -8.99
CA SER A 26 25.93 -2.42 -9.22
C SER A 26 24.50 -2.85 -9.54
N GLU A 27 24.33 -3.94 -10.29
CA GLU A 27 23.01 -4.48 -10.65
C GLU A 27 22.39 -5.18 -9.45
N LEU A 28 23.17 -5.97 -8.72
CA LEU A 28 22.73 -6.64 -7.50
C LEU A 28 22.25 -5.61 -6.45
N ILE A 29 23.04 -4.56 -6.20
CA ILE A 29 22.66 -3.51 -5.24
C ILE A 29 21.37 -2.80 -5.68
N LYS A 30 21.21 -2.47 -6.97
CA LYS A 30 19.98 -1.87 -7.48
C LYS A 30 18.78 -2.77 -7.25
N ARG A 31 18.91 -4.07 -7.54
CA ARG A 31 17.85 -5.06 -7.34
C ARG A 31 17.47 -5.16 -5.86
N LEU A 32 18.45 -5.31 -4.97
CA LEU A 32 18.23 -5.42 -3.52
C LEU A 32 17.56 -4.16 -2.94
N ILE A 33 17.98 -2.97 -3.38
CA ILE A 33 17.35 -1.72 -2.94
C ILE A 33 15.90 -1.65 -3.42
N GLN A 34 15.61 -2.04 -4.65
CA GLN A 34 14.25 -2.06 -5.18
C GLN A 34 13.37 -3.05 -4.43
N GLU A 35 13.83 -4.29 -4.23
CA GLU A 35 13.12 -5.32 -3.47
C GLU A 35 12.85 -4.86 -2.04
N HIS A 36 13.87 -4.30 -1.37
CA HIS A 36 13.73 -3.80 -0.01
C HIS A 36 12.78 -2.60 0.07
N TRP A 37 12.83 -1.71 -0.92
CA TRP A 37 11.89 -0.59 -1.03
C TRP A 37 10.46 -1.08 -1.14
N GLU A 38 10.20 -2.06 -2.00
CA GLU A 38 8.88 -2.69 -2.16
C GLU A 38 8.39 -3.37 -0.87
N ILE A 39 9.30 -3.99 -0.10
CA ILE A 39 8.97 -4.59 1.21
C ILE A 39 8.60 -3.53 2.25
N ILE A 40 9.32 -2.40 2.28
CA ILE A 40 9.06 -1.32 3.24
C ILE A 40 7.80 -0.54 2.88
N GLN A 41 7.37 -0.54 1.61
CA GLN A 41 6.15 0.15 1.22
C GLN A 41 4.97 -0.35 2.07
N PRO A 42 4.23 0.56 2.74
CA PRO A 42 3.05 0.18 3.48
C PRO A 42 2.10 -0.53 2.53
N ARG A 43 1.56 -1.67 2.96
CA ARG A 43 0.52 -2.36 2.19
C ARG A 43 -0.62 -1.39 1.97
N LYS A 44 -0.85 -1.00 0.71
CA LYS A 44 -1.97 -0.14 0.34
C LYS A 44 -3.25 -0.76 0.86
N THR A 45 -4.02 0.07 1.57
CA THR A 45 -5.37 -0.26 2.00
C THR A 45 -6.25 -0.56 0.79
N ILE A 46 -7.36 -1.28 1.00
CA ILE A 46 -8.32 -1.55 -0.07
C ILE A 46 -8.81 -0.24 -0.72
N LEU A 47 -8.92 0.84 0.07
CA LEU A 47 -9.32 2.16 -0.41
C LEU A 47 -8.31 2.76 -1.39
N GLU A 48 -7.03 2.79 -1.02
CA GLU A 48 -5.94 3.28 -1.89
C GLU A 48 -5.85 2.46 -3.19
N ARG A 49 -6.07 1.13 -3.10
CA ARG A 49 -6.12 0.26 -4.28
C ARG A 49 -7.31 0.56 -5.20
N LEU A 50 -8.46 0.91 -4.63
CA LEU A 50 -9.65 1.28 -5.41
C LEU A 50 -9.52 2.67 -6.05
N GLU A 51 -8.81 3.58 -5.39
CA GLU A 51 -8.46 4.91 -5.93
C GLU A 51 -7.59 4.82 -7.18
N GLU A 52 -6.52 4.01 -7.15
CA GLU A 52 -5.62 3.82 -8.30
C GLU A 52 -6.28 3.17 -9.52
N VAL A 53 -7.26 2.29 -9.29
CA VAL A 53 -7.98 1.57 -10.36
C VAL A 53 -9.16 2.41 -10.90
N GLY A 54 -9.42 3.60 -10.34
CA GLY A 54 -10.56 4.44 -10.73
C GLY A 54 -11.91 3.82 -10.39
N SER A 55 -11.92 2.83 -9.48
CA SER A 55 -13.12 2.12 -9.03
C SER A 55 -13.50 2.51 -7.60
N TYR A 56 -13.07 3.71 -7.19
CA TYR A 56 -13.35 4.27 -5.87
C TYR A 56 -14.85 4.57 -5.76
N PRO A 57 -15.61 3.84 -4.93
CA PRO A 57 -17.02 4.10 -4.77
C PRO A 57 -17.18 5.47 -4.10
N GLY A 58 -17.76 6.45 -4.80
CA GLY A 58 -17.86 7.83 -4.34
C GLY A 58 -18.66 8.06 -3.04
N TYR A 59 -19.20 7.00 -2.42
CA TYR A 59 -19.82 7.03 -1.09
C TYR A 59 -18.85 6.69 0.05
N LEU A 60 -17.67 6.10 -0.22
CA LEU A 60 -16.66 5.79 0.79
C LEU A 60 -15.87 6.99 1.35
N PRO A 61 -15.58 8.08 0.62
CA PRO A 61 -14.77 9.18 1.17
C PRO A 61 -15.53 10.00 2.24
N ASN A 62 -16.86 9.90 2.27
CA ASN A 62 -17.72 10.52 3.29
C ASN A 62 -18.15 9.52 4.38
N SER A 63 -17.44 8.39 4.48
CA SER A 63 -17.74 7.36 5.45
C SER A 63 -16.97 7.60 6.75
N PRO A 64 -17.55 7.31 7.92
CA PRO A 64 -16.83 7.33 9.19
C PRO A 64 -15.57 6.43 9.14
N ASP A 65 -14.46 6.90 9.71
CA ASP A 65 -13.18 6.17 9.78
C ASP A 65 -13.31 4.83 10.56
N ASN A 66 -14.36 4.67 11.37
CA ASN A 66 -14.60 3.54 12.25
C ASN A 66 -15.76 2.63 11.81
N LEU A 67 -16.02 2.46 10.50
CA LEU A 67 -17.02 1.51 9.99
C LEU A 67 -16.83 0.05 10.46
N SER A 68 -15.64 -0.30 10.93
CA SER A 68 -15.39 -1.61 11.56
C SER A 68 -16.28 -1.82 12.79
N ASP A 69 -16.61 -0.74 13.52
CA ASP A 69 -17.57 -0.76 14.62
C ASP A 69 -18.98 -1.02 14.08
N ARG A 70 -19.64 -2.02 14.65
CA ARG A 70 -20.98 -2.44 14.22
C ARG A 70 -22.03 -1.35 14.45
N ASP A 71 -21.95 -0.63 15.56
CA ASP A 71 -22.96 0.36 15.93
C ASP A 71 -22.85 1.60 15.03
N VAL A 72 -21.61 2.03 14.77
CA VAL A 72 -21.33 3.13 13.85
C VAL A 72 -21.78 2.80 12.42
N ARG A 73 -21.48 1.58 11.96
CA ARG A 73 -21.91 1.11 10.62
C ARG A 73 -23.43 1.09 10.50
N ARG A 74 -24.13 0.61 11.54
CA ARG A 74 -25.59 0.52 11.54
C ARG A 74 -26.24 1.92 11.48
N GLN A 75 -25.71 2.87 12.25
CA GLN A 75 -26.20 4.25 12.23
C GLN A 75 -25.98 4.91 10.86
N TYR A 76 -24.77 4.80 10.31
CA TYR A 76 -24.44 5.38 9.00
C TYR A 76 -25.33 4.85 7.88
N ILE A 77 -25.58 3.53 7.84
CA ILE A 77 -26.48 2.91 6.86
C ILE A 77 -27.91 3.42 7.04
N ALA A 78 -28.41 3.53 8.27
CA ALA A 78 -29.76 4.02 8.55
C ALA A 78 -29.95 5.46 8.03
N GLU A 79 -28.99 6.35 8.31
CA GLU A 79 -29.02 7.73 7.82
C GLU A 79 -28.94 7.81 6.29
N TYR A 80 -28.10 6.99 5.65
CA TYR A 80 -27.98 6.93 4.20
C TYR A 80 -29.28 6.47 3.53
N VAL A 81 -29.91 5.41 4.05
CA VAL A 81 -31.20 4.90 3.53
C VAL A 81 -32.30 5.93 3.71
N GLN A 82 -32.37 6.60 4.86
CA GLN A 82 -33.35 7.66 5.11
C GLN A 82 -33.20 8.82 4.11
N LYS A 83 -31.99 9.37 3.96
CA LYS A 83 -31.72 10.47 2.99
C LYS A 83 -32.06 10.07 1.56
N ARG A 84 -31.81 8.80 1.19
CA ARG A 84 -32.19 8.27 -0.13
C ARG A 84 -33.70 8.20 -0.31
N HIS A 85 -34.43 7.75 0.71
CA HIS A 85 -35.90 7.76 0.69
C HIS A 85 -36.45 9.19 0.55
N GLU A 86 -35.96 10.13 1.34
CA GLU A 86 -36.38 11.54 1.25
C GLU A 86 -36.15 12.11 -0.16
N ARG A 87 -35.00 11.81 -0.78
CA ARG A 87 -34.69 12.24 -2.15
C ARG A 87 -35.58 11.61 -3.22
N CYS A 88 -36.04 10.37 -3.02
CA CYS A 88 -36.92 9.68 -3.98
C CYS A 88 -38.40 10.05 -3.84
N TYR A 89 -38.84 10.48 -2.65
CA TYR A 89 -40.24 10.81 -2.38
C TYR A 89 -40.56 12.32 -2.44
N PHE A 90 -39.55 13.19 -2.41
CA PHE A 90 -39.69 14.66 -2.49
C PHE A 90 -38.88 15.30 -3.64
N GLY A 91 -38.50 14.51 -4.65
CA GLY A 91 -37.81 14.96 -5.87
C GLY A 91 -38.72 15.02 -7.08
#